data_AF-A0A0G0HNK6-F1
#
_entry.id   AF-A0A0G0HNK6-F1
#
_cell.length_a   1.000
_cell.length_b   1.000
_cell.length_c   1.000
_cell.angle_alpha   90.00
_cell.angle_beta   90.00
_cell.angle_gamma   90.00
#
_symmetry.space_group_name_H-M   'P 1'
#
loop_
_entity.id
_entity.type
_entity.pdbx_description
1 polymer ?
#
loop_
_entity_poly.entity_id
_entity_poly.type
_entity_poly.pdbx_seq_one_letter_code
_entity_poly.pdbx_strand_id
1 'polypeptide(L)'
;MPEEIRKTFDRLGIPEAEKKALGGVGSQYDSQVIYHHLMKELKDQGVIFENMDVAVQKYPDLVKKYFMTSCIPISDHKLIMLHAAVWS
;
A
#
# COMPACT_ATOMS: atom_id res chain seq x y z
N MET A 1 8.94 22.27 5.79
CA MET A 1 7.66 21.68 5.37
C MET A 1 6.66 22.81 5.16
N PRO A 2 5.96 22.87 4.02
CA PRO A 2 4.93 23.88 3.74
C PRO A 2 3.88 23.97 4.85
N GLU A 3 3.38 25.17 5.13
CA GLU A 3 2.51 25.46 6.29
C GLU A 3 1.17 24.71 6.24
N GLU A 4 0.61 24.49 5.04
CA GLU A 4 -0.64 23.75 4.84
C GLU A 4 -0.55 22.27 5.22
N ILE A 5 0.60 21.65 4.94
CA ILE A 5 0.85 20.25 5.27
C ILE A 5 0.90 20.08 6.80
N ARG A 6 1.53 21.02 7.50
CA ARG A 6 1.59 21.03 8.96
C ARG A 6 0.21 21.18 9.59
N LYS A 7 -0.62 22.12 9.11
CA LYS A 7 -2.01 22.31 9.59
C LYS A 7 -2.87 21.06 9.37
N THR A 8 -2.64 20.36 8.26
CA THR A 8 -3.36 19.10 7.95
C THR A 8 -2.97 17.99 8.92
N PHE A 9 -1.67 17.83 9.20
CA PHE A 9 -1.18 16.85 10.18
C PHE A 9 -1.64 17.13 11.61
N ASP A 10 -1.70 18.41 12.00
CA ASP A 10 -2.22 18.82 13.31
C ASP A 10 -3.71 18.48 13.45
N ARG A 11 -4.51 18.71 12.40
CA ARG A 11 -5.96 18.43 12.39
C ARG A 11 -6.28 16.93 12.43
N LEU A 12 -5.42 16.09 11.85
CA LEU A 12 -5.57 14.64 11.84
C LEU A 12 -5.19 13.98 13.17
N GLY A 13 -4.68 14.74 14.16
CA GLY A 13 -4.35 14.22 15.49
C GLY A 13 -3.17 13.26 15.49
N ILE A 14 -2.34 13.27 14.45
CA ILE A 14 -1.21 12.36 14.30
C ILE A 14 -0.17 12.69 15.39
N PRO A 15 0.25 11.72 16.22
CA PRO A 15 1.24 11.95 17.27
C PRO A 15 2.52 12.57 16.73
N GLU A 16 3.16 13.49 17.48
CA GLU A 16 4.41 14.16 17.07
C GLU A 16 5.53 13.17 16.66
N ALA A 17 5.54 11.98 17.27
CA ALA A 17 6.46 10.89 16.91
C ALA A 17 6.26 10.41 15.46
N GLU A 18 5.02 10.35 14.98
CA GLU A 18 4.69 9.96 13.60
C GLU A 18 4.88 11.12 12.62
N LYS A 19 4.71 12.39 13.04
CA LYS A 19 5.00 13.56 12.20
C LYS A 19 6.46 13.64 11.77
N LYS A 20 7.40 13.15 12.57
CA LYS A 20 8.83 13.11 12.22
C LYS A 20 9.14 12.00 11.20
N ALA A 21 8.46 10.85 11.32
CA ALA A 21 8.53 9.77 10.33
C ALA A 21 7.87 10.17 9.00
N LEU A 22 6.73 10.86 9.06
CA LEU A 22 5.98 11.37 7.91
C LEU A 22 6.56 12.67 7.32
N GLY A 23 7.32 13.45 8.10
CA GLY A 23 8.10 14.59 7.60
C GLY A 23 9.26 14.16 6.69
N GLY A 24 9.63 12.87 6.73
CA GLY A 24 10.51 12.21 5.77
C GLY A 24 9.88 11.99 4.39
N VAL A 25 8.58 12.26 4.21
CA VAL A 25 7.90 12.23 2.90
C VAL A 25 8.41 13.33 1.95
N GLY A 26 9.28 14.22 2.44
CA GLY A 26 10.12 15.11 1.63
C GLY A 26 11.36 14.47 0.99
N SER A 27 11.71 13.21 1.30
CA SER A 27 12.82 12.49 0.66
C SER A 27 12.35 11.73 -0.59
N GLN A 28 11.81 12.48 -1.55
CA GLN A 28 11.52 11.95 -2.89
C GLN A 28 12.75 12.01 -3.83
N TYR A 29 13.95 12.29 -3.32
CA TYR A 29 15.15 12.47 -4.16
C TYR A 29 16.37 11.60 -3.82
N ASP A 30 16.33 10.75 -2.78
CA ASP A 30 17.44 9.84 -2.43
C ASP A 30 17.00 8.39 -2.11
N SER A 31 15.76 8.03 -2.47
CA SER A 31 15.10 6.80 -2.02
C SER A 31 15.19 5.65 -3.03
N GLN A 32 15.66 5.86 -4.27
CA GLN A 32 15.70 4.78 -5.27
C GLN A 32 16.66 3.65 -4.89
N VAL A 33 17.84 3.96 -4.33
CA VAL A 33 18.85 2.94 -3.99
C VAL A 33 18.43 2.08 -2.80
N ILE A 34 17.88 2.72 -1.76
CA ILE A 34 17.37 2.04 -0.56
C ILE A 34 16.14 1.19 -0.92
N TYR A 35 15.24 1.72 -1.74
CA TYR A 35 14.06 0.99 -2.18
C TYR A 35 14.44 -0.25 -3.00
N HIS A 36 15.44 -0.13 -3.88
CA HIS A 36 15.91 -1.26 -4.68
C HIS A 36 16.60 -2.34 -3.85
N HIS A 37 17.40 -1.94 -2.85
CA HIS A 37 18.03 -2.88 -1.91
C HIS A 37 17.00 -3.61 -1.06
N LEU A 38 16.04 -2.88 -0.49
CA LEU A 38 14.96 -3.45 0.32
C LEU A 38 14.10 -4.41 -0.49
N MET A 39 13.75 -4.05 -1.73
CA MET A 39 13.01 -4.93 -2.64
C MET A 39 13.76 -6.24 -2.91
N LYS A 40 15.09 -6.18 -3.04
CA LYS A 40 15.91 -7.37 -3.24
C LYS A 40 15.93 -8.27 -2.01
N GLU A 41 16.19 -7.72 -0.82
CA GLU A 41 16.21 -8.49 0.43
C GLU A 41 14.85 -9.14 0.74
N LEU A 42 13.76 -8.42 0.48
CA LEU A 42 12.40 -8.94 0.62
C LEU A 42 12.13 -10.06 -0.39
N LYS A 43 12.56 -9.88 -1.63
CA LYS A 43 12.43 -10.90 -2.67
C LYS A 43 13.22 -12.17 -2.35
N ASP A 44 14.41 -12.05 -1.78
CA ASP A 44 15.24 -13.19 -1.35
C ASP A 44 14.57 -13.98 -0.20
N GLN A 45 13.73 -13.32 0.59
CA GLN A 45 12.87 -13.95 1.61
C GLN A 45 11.54 -14.49 1.04
N GLY A 46 11.33 -14.39 -0.27
CA GLY A 46 10.12 -14.87 -0.95
C GLY A 46 8.94 -13.89 -0.92
N VAL A 47 9.15 -12.64 -0.51
CA VAL A 47 8.09 -11.63 -0.50
C VAL A 47 7.81 -11.18 -1.93
N ILE A 48 6.53 -11.22 -2.31
CA ILE A 48 6.04 -10.68 -3.57
C ILE A 48 5.54 -9.26 -3.30
N PHE A 49 6.33 -8.27 -3.66
CA PHE A 49 5.93 -6.86 -3.64
C PHE A 49 5.69 -6.40 -5.08
N GLU A 50 4.42 -6.32 -5.47
CA GLU A 50 4.02 -6.09 -6.86
C GLU A 50 2.66 -5.38 -6.89
N ASN A 51 2.41 -4.62 -7.96
CA ASN A 51 1.11 -3.98 -8.17
C ASN A 51 0.05 -5.04 -8.51
N MET A 52 -1.20 -4.81 -8.10
CA MET A 52 -2.28 -5.78 -8.32
C MET A 52 -2.51 -6.10 -9.81
N ASP A 53 -2.39 -5.11 -10.71
CA ASP A 53 -2.53 -5.31 -12.17
C ASP A 53 -1.48 -6.26 -12.76
N VAL A 54 -0.29 -6.30 -12.14
CA VAL A 54 0.79 -7.22 -12.52
C VAL A 54 0.64 -8.54 -11.78
N ALA A 55 0.21 -8.51 -10.51
CA ALA A 55 0.01 -9.69 -9.69
C ALA A 55 -1.07 -10.63 -10.27
N VAL A 56 -2.16 -10.09 -10.84
CA VAL A 56 -3.19 -10.91 -11.52
C VAL A 56 -2.63 -11.65 -12.74
N GLN A 57 -1.59 -11.12 -13.38
CA GLN A 57 -0.98 -11.74 -14.56
C GLN A 57 0.13 -12.73 -14.18
N LYS A 58 1.02 -12.35 -13.26
CA LYS A 58 2.20 -13.16 -12.87
C LYS A 58 1.88 -14.21 -11.80
N TYR A 59 0.93 -13.94 -10.92
CA TYR A 59 0.59 -14.78 -9.77
C TYR A 59 -0.94 -15.06 -9.68
N PRO A 60 -1.59 -15.50 -10.77
CA PRO A 60 -3.05 -15.64 -10.82
C PRO A 60 -3.59 -16.61 -9.78
N ASP A 61 -2.84 -17.67 -9.44
CA ASP A 61 -3.27 -18.70 -8.49
C ASP A 61 -3.33 -18.16 -7.06
N LEU A 62 -2.35 -17.33 -6.67
CA LEU A 62 -2.34 -16.66 -5.37
C LEU A 62 -3.48 -15.65 -5.28
N VAL A 63 -3.65 -14.82 -6.32
CA VAL A 63 -4.71 -13.82 -6.33
C VAL A 63 -6.09 -14.49 -6.27
N LYS A 64 -6.37 -15.49 -7.10
CA LYS A 64 -7.66 -16.22 -7.06
C LYS A 64 -7.93 -16.90 -5.71
N LYS A 65 -6.89 -17.40 -5.05
CA LYS A 65 -7.03 -18.07 -3.76
C LYS A 65 -7.42 -17.11 -2.63
N TYR A 66 -6.84 -15.91 -2.62
CA TYR A 66 -6.92 -15.01 -1.45
C TYR A 66 -7.74 -13.74 -1.69
N PHE A 67 -7.80 -13.23 -2.91
CA PHE A 67 -8.50 -11.97 -3.21
C PHE A 67 -10.01 -12.16 -3.11
N MET A 68 -10.60 -11.46 -2.15
CA MET A 68 -12.04 -11.43 -1.88
C MET A 68 -12.71 -12.79 -1.60
N THR A 69 -11.97 -13.73 -1.02
CA THR A 69 -12.48 -15.09 -0.69
C THR A 69 -12.86 -15.23 0.79
N SER A 70 -11.88 -15.24 1.69
CA SER A 70 -12.08 -15.57 3.10
C SER A 70 -12.12 -14.35 4.03
N CYS A 71 -11.25 -13.36 3.79
CA CYS A 71 -11.16 -12.19 4.69
C CYS A 71 -12.27 -11.18 4.41
N ILE A 72 -12.55 -10.93 3.13
CA ILE A 72 -13.54 -9.96 2.68
C ILE A 72 -14.32 -10.60 1.52
N PRO A 73 -15.34 -11.42 1.81
CA PRO A 73 -16.11 -12.10 0.76
C PRO A 73 -16.86 -11.09 -0.10
N ILE A 74 -16.96 -11.36 -1.41
CA ILE A 74 -17.67 -10.48 -2.37
C ILE A 74 -19.09 -10.11 -1.88
N SER A 75 -19.79 -11.06 -1.25
CA SER A 75 -21.18 -10.91 -0.81
C SER A 75 -21.38 -10.17 0.52
N ASP A 76 -20.32 -9.63 1.14
CA ASP A 76 -20.40 -9.04 2.48
C ASP A 76 -21.32 -7.80 2.52
N HIS A 77 -21.05 -6.79 1.68
CA HIS A 77 -21.97 -5.65 1.52
C HIS A 77 -21.82 -4.95 0.16
N LYS A 78 -22.74 -4.00 -0.10
CA LYS A 78 -22.88 -3.34 -1.41
C LYS A 78 -21.60 -2.70 -1.95
N LEU A 79 -20.76 -2.08 -1.10
CA LEU A 79 -19.53 -1.44 -1.58
C LEU A 79 -18.45 -2.46 -1.94
N ILE A 80 -18.37 -3.58 -1.20
CA ILE A 80 -17.50 -4.70 -1.56
C ILE A 80 -17.94 -5.33 -2.87
N MET A 81 -19.25 -5.57 -3.05
CA MET A 81 -19.78 -6.09 -4.31
C MET A 81 -19.44 -5.18 -5.49
N LEU A 82 -19.54 -3.85 -5.29
CA LEU A 82 -19.15 -2.89 -6.30
C LEU A 82 -17.64 -2.97 -6.59
N HIS A 83 -16.79 -2.94 -5.56
CA HIS A 83 -15.34 -3.07 -5.70
C HIS A 83 -14.94 -4.34 -6.46
N ALA A 84 -15.56 -5.48 -6.14
CA ALA A 84 -15.33 -6.75 -6.83
C ALA A 84 -15.68 -6.67 -8.32
N ALA A 85 -16.75 -5.94 -8.66
CA ALA A 85 -17.24 -5.86 -10.03
C ALA A 85 -16.45 -4.88 -10.90
N VAL A 86 -16.01 -3.74 -10.34
CA VAL A 86 -15.38 -2.66 -11.13
C VAL A 86 -13.89 -2.48 -10.90
N TRP A 87 -13.29 -3.17 -9.92
CA TRP A 87 -11.87 -3.06 -9.59
C TRP A 87 -11.45 -1.58 -9.40
N SER A 88 -11.86 -0.98 -8.28
CA SER A 88 -11.62 0.44 -7.97
C SER A 88 -10.28 0.70 -7.29
#